data_AF-A0A2L1KFF3-F1
#
_entry.id   AF-A0A2L1KFF3-F1
#
_cell.length_a   1.000
_cell.length_b   1.000
_cell.length_c   1.000
_cell.angle_alpha   90.00
_cell.angle_beta   90.00
_cell.angle_gamma   90.00
#
_symmetry.space_group_name_H-M   'P 1'
#
loop_
_entity.id
_entity.type
_entity.pdbx_description
1 polymer ?
#
loop_
_entity_poly.entity_id
_entity_poly.type
_entity_poly.pdbx_seq_one_letter_code
_entity_poly.pdbx_strand_id
1 'polypeptide(L)'
;MRGLSIVLGLSLLVGCTHEPLSEGLSIQNHHWGDEPKIQFLGVGGWLIHWRGEGLLLAPSFTNPASLGIPGIPPARVVADNEKVDRHMPPAADVTMLLVGHAHYDHLLDVPRVVEKHSPKAIVYGSETVKHILHAAKNSSGQRIFGAGAVVVPSEQQITDHRDPSRPGTWFYSDGKVITDGGVNVANSVGSIRVMPIRSMHAGHLFGHNFIPGEYDWDLDDLPTVNRPGFCGGRFV
;
A
#
# COMPACT_ATOMS: atom_id res chain seq x y z
N MET A 1 -43.51 -0.45 -26.46
CA MET A 1 -42.98 -1.44 -25.49
C MET A 1 -41.47 -1.52 -25.62
N ARG A 2 -40.76 -0.52 -25.10
CA ARG A 2 -39.29 -0.40 -25.11
C ARG A 2 -38.93 0.39 -23.86
N GLY A 3 -38.75 -0.28 -22.74
CA GLY A 3 -38.57 0.43 -21.47
C GLY A 3 -38.42 -0.44 -20.22
N LEU A 4 -38.17 -1.74 -20.36
CA LEU A 4 -38.10 -2.63 -19.21
C LEU A 4 -37.05 -3.73 -19.39
N SER A 5 -35.79 -3.37 -19.62
CA SER A 5 -34.70 -4.36 -19.57
C SER A 5 -33.35 -3.83 -19.06
N ILE A 6 -33.27 -2.56 -18.61
CA ILE A 6 -32.01 -1.97 -18.08
C ILE A 6 -31.96 -2.00 -16.53
N VAL A 7 -32.86 -2.72 -15.85
CA VAL A 7 -32.92 -2.74 -14.37
C VAL A 7 -32.43 -4.08 -13.77
N LEU A 8 -32.11 -5.09 -14.57
CA LEU A 8 -31.76 -6.44 -14.05
C LEU A 8 -30.27 -6.79 -14.06
N GLY A 9 -29.39 -5.78 -13.98
CA GLY A 9 -27.93 -5.97 -14.07
C GLY A 9 -27.13 -5.36 -12.93
N LEU A 10 -27.72 -5.18 -11.74
CA LEU A 10 -27.06 -4.49 -10.62
C LEU A 10 -27.27 -5.13 -9.23
N SER A 11 -27.65 -6.41 -9.17
CA SER A 11 -28.16 -7.02 -7.93
C SER A 11 -27.40 -8.22 -7.37
N LEU A 12 -26.15 -8.51 -7.79
CA LEU A 12 -25.42 -9.68 -7.28
C LEU A 12 -23.90 -9.48 -7.07
N LEU A 13 -23.49 -8.31 -6.58
CA LEU A 13 -22.17 -8.13 -5.98
C LEU A 13 -22.27 -7.60 -4.54
N VAL A 14 -23.26 -8.09 -3.79
CA VAL A 14 -23.15 -8.07 -2.34
C VAL A 14 -22.14 -9.14 -2.00
N GLY A 15 -20.86 -8.78 -1.99
CA GLY A 15 -19.85 -9.60 -1.34
C GLY A 15 -20.28 -9.74 0.11
N CYS A 16 -20.75 -10.93 0.48
CA CYS A 16 -21.15 -11.29 1.83
C CYS A 16 -19.91 -11.23 2.74
N THR A 17 -19.52 -10.02 3.14
CA THR A 17 -18.53 -9.82 4.20
C THR A 17 -19.31 -9.82 5.50
N HIS A 18 -19.24 -10.93 6.22
CA HIS A 18 -19.86 -11.08 7.53
C HIS A 18 -18.80 -10.86 8.61
N GLU A 19 -19.17 -10.21 9.69
CA GLU A 19 -18.31 -10.22 10.87
C GLU A 19 -18.24 -11.68 11.39
N PRO A 20 -17.07 -12.19 11.77
CA PRO A 20 -16.97 -13.56 12.26
C PRO A 20 -17.96 -13.85 13.40
N LEU A 21 -18.22 -12.85 14.25
CA LEU A 21 -19.23 -12.93 15.32
C LEU A 21 -20.66 -13.06 14.80
N SER A 22 -21.02 -12.44 13.67
CA SER A 22 -22.37 -12.57 13.09
C SER A 22 -22.63 -13.97 12.52
N GLU A 23 -21.57 -14.72 12.23
CA GLU A 23 -21.62 -16.12 11.78
C GLU A 23 -21.41 -17.12 12.93
N GLY A 24 -21.37 -16.66 14.18
CA GLY A 24 -21.09 -17.51 15.35
C GLY A 24 -19.67 -18.09 15.38
N LEU A 25 -18.74 -17.53 14.59
CA LEU A 25 -17.33 -17.92 14.62
C LEU A 25 -16.67 -17.31 15.86
N SER A 26 -16.08 -18.17 16.69
CA SER A 26 -15.33 -17.74 17.87
C SER A 26 -14.05 -17.01 17.45
N ILE A 27 -13.92 -15.74 17.83
CA ILE A 27 -12.66 -15.00 17.72
C ILE A 27 -11.83 -15.30 18.96
N GLN A 28 -10.71 -16.00 18.80
CA GLN A 28 -9.75 -16.23 19.88
C GLN A 28 -8.66 -15.17 19.83
N ASN A 29 -8.40 -14.53 20.96
CA ASN A 29 -7.30 -13.58 21.12
C ASN A 29 -6.16 -14.23 21.90
N HIS A 30 -5.51 -15.22 21.28
CA HIS A 30 -4.32 -15.86 21.85
C HIS A 30 -3.08 -15.05 21.48
N HIS A 31 -2.26 -14.74 22.48
CA HIS A 31 -0.98 -14.07 22.30
C HIS A 31 0.14 -15.13 22.42
N TRP A 32 0.88 -15.35 21.33
CA TRP A 32 2.03 -16.27 21.32
C TRP A 32 3.33 -15.48 21.17
N GLY A 33 4.02 -15.25 22.29
CA GLY A 33 5.26 -14.49 22.32
C GLY A 33 5.10 -13.05 21.82
N ASP A 34 6.22 -12.35 21.72
CA ASP A 34 6.24 -10.95 21.27
C ASP A 34 6.37 -10.84 19.74
N GLU A 35 7.07 -11.79 19.09
CA GLU A 35 7.35 -11.82 17.64
C GLU A 35 7.56 -13.26 17.11
N PRO A 36 7.31 -13.56 15.82
CA PRO A 36 6.83 -12.66 14.78
C PRO A 36 5.37 -12.30 15.01
N LYS A 37 5.03 -11.02 14.84
CA LYS A 37 3.66 -10.55 14.97
C LYS A 37 3.20 -9.97 13.66
N ILE A 38 1.98 -10.33 13.25
CA ILE A 38 1.32 -9.78 12.07
C ILE A 38 -0.02 -9.18 12.50
N GLN A 39 -0.31 -7.98 12.03
CA GLN A 39 -1.55 -7.27 12.33
C GLN A 39 -2.15 -6.70 11.05
N PHE A 40 -3.41 -7.02 10.80
CA PHE A 40 -4.17 -6.48 9.67
C PHE A 40 -4.56 -5.02 9.92
N LEU A 41 -4.38 -4.17 8.92
CA LEU A 41 -4.61 -2.71 8.99
C LEU A 41 -5.61 -2.20 7.94
N GLY A 42 -6.42 -3.09 7.36
CA GLY A 42 -7.44 -2.74 6.36
C GLY A 42 -6.99 -2.93 4.92
N VAL A 43 -7.92 -3.31 4.04
CA VAL A 43 -7.69 -3.60 2.61
C VAL A 43 -6.57 -4.62 2.39
N GLY A 44 -5.40 -4.20 1.90
CA GLY A 44 -4.20 -5.03 1.75
C GLY A 44 -3.12 -4.71 2.77
N GLY A 45 -3.46 -3.96 3.81
CA GLY A 45 -2.54 -3.37 4.75
C GLY A 45 -2.17 -4.29 5.91
N TRP A 46 -0.88 -4.34 6.24
CA TRP A 46 -0.34 -5.18 7.31
C TRP A 46 0.81 -4.49 8.04
N LEU A 47 0.91 -4.72 9.35
CA LEU A 47 2.10 -4.46 10.14
C LEU A 47 2.71 -5.78 10.56
N ILE A 48 4.01 -5.93 10.31
CA ILE A 48 4.78 -7.10 10.65
C ILE A 48 5.92 -6.67 11.56
N HIS A 49 6.07 -7.32 12.71
CA HIS A 49 7.19 -7.12 13.64
C HIS A 49 8.04 -8.38 13.71
N TRP A 50 9.35 -8.20 13.56
CA TRP A 50 10.34 -9.27 13.63
C TRP A 50 11.70 -8.74 14.08
N ARG A 51 12.23 -9.34 15.15
CA ARG A 51 13.51 -9.00 15.81
C ARG A 51 13.62 -7.52 16.23
N GLY A 52 12.53 -6.97 16.77
CA GLY A 52 12.46 -5.58 17.21
C GLY A 52 12.43 -4.57 16.07
N GLU A 53 12.07 -5.01 14.86
CA GLU A 53 11.99 -4.20 13.65
C GLU A 53 10.62 -4.37 12.99
N GLY A 54 10.04 -3.25 12.53
CA GLY A 54 8.74 -3.21 11.88
C GLY A 54 8.81 -3.09 10.35
N LEU A 55 7.86 -3.73 9.66
CA LEU A 55 7.57 -3.59 8.24
C LEU A 55 6.08 -3.26 8.06
N LEU A 56 5.79 -2.20 7.32
CA LEU A 56 4.43 -1.87 6.90
C LEU A 56 4.20 -2.24 5.45
N LEU A 57 3.04 -2.81 5.17
CA LEU A 57 2.47 -2.98 3.84
C LEU A 57 1.25 -2.06 3.77
N ALA A 58 1.26 -1.06 2.89
CA ALA A 58 0.14 -0.19 2.49
C ALA A 58 -1.03 -0.09 3.51
N PRO A 59 -0.84 0.51 4.70
CA PRO A 59 -1.87 0.63 5.73
C PRO A 59 -3.06 1.48 5.25
N SER A 60 -4.29 1.09 5.59
CA SER A 60 -5.51 1.70 5.04
C SER A 60 -6.65 1.78 6.06
N PHE A 61 -6.80 2.94 6.67
CA PHE A 61 -7.78 3.21 7.73
C PHE A 61 -8.94 4.06 7.24
N THR A 62 -8.69 5.09 6.43
CA THR A 62 -9.71 6.05 5.98
C THR A 62 -10.87 5.32 5.32
N ASN A 63 -10.58 4.40 4.40
CA ASN A 63 -11.54 3.60 3.64
C ASN A 63 -12.76 4.43 3.17
N PRO A 64 -12.55 5.45 2.31
CA PRO A 64 -13.58 6.38 1.91
C PRO A 64 -14.65 5.70 1.04
N ALA A 65 -15.92 6.06 1.24
CA ALA A 65 -17.05 5.54 0.48
C ALA A 65 -18.01 6.67 0.08
N SER A 66 -18.64 6.56 -1.10
CA SER A 66 -19.67 7.53 -1.51
C SER A 66 -20.94 7.33 -0.68
N LEU A 67 -21.54 8.45 -0.25
CA LEU A 67 -22.77 8.48 0.57
C LEU A 67 -22.64 7.72 1.92
N GLY A 68 -21.41 7.40 2.36
CA GLY A 68 -21.17 6.58 3.54
C GLY A 68 -21.58 5.11 3.37
N ILE A 69 -21.84 4.66 2.13
CA ILE A 69 -22.30 3.28 1.84
C ILE A 69 -21.08 2.44 1.45
N PRO A 70 -20.67 1.45 2.27
CA PRO A 70 -19.58 0.55 1.94
C PRO A 70 -19.76 -0.11 0.57
N GLY A 71 -18.69 -0.17 -0.22
CA GLY A 71 -18.72 -0.76 -1.56
C GLY A 71 -19.15 0.17 -2.69
N ILE A 72 -19.63 1.39 -2.41
CA ILE A 72 -19.81 2.41 -3.45
C ILE A 72 -18.51 3.23 -3.59
N PRO A 73 -17.84 3.20 -4.76
CA PRO A 73 -16.59 3.92 -4.96
C PRO A 73 -16.72 5.40 -4.58
N PRO A 74 -15.77 5.96 -3.81
CA PRO A 74 -15.81 7.35 -3.39
C PRO A 74 -15.61 8.27 -4.59
N ALA A 75 -16.38 9.35 -4.72
CA ALA A 75 -16.10 10.40 -5.69
C ALA A 75 -14.91 11.29 -5.24
N ARG A 76 -14.72 11.42 -3.93
CA ARG A 76 -13.68 12.22 -3.29
C ARG A 76 -12.88 11.37 -2.30
N VAL A 77 -11.57 11.47 -2.35
CA VAL A 77 -10.62 10.75 -1.49
C VAL A 77 -9.82 11.76 -0.70
N VAL A 78 -10.01 11.78 0.62
CA VAL A 78 -9.24 12.61 1.56
C VAL A 78 -9.00 11.78 2.79
N ALA A 79 -7.75 11.78 3.27
CA ALA A 79 -7.36 11.04 4.45
C ALA A 79 -8.11 11.54 5.69
N ASP A 80 -8.63 10.62 6.48
CA ASP A 80 -9.15 10.86 7.81
C ASP A 80 -8.00 10.66 8.82
N ASN A 81 -7.23 11.72 9.03
CA ASN A 81 -6.06 11.69 9.90
C ASN A 81 -6.41 11.33 11.35
N GLU A 82 -7.62 11.66 11.83
CA GLU A 82 -8.06 11.27 13.17
C GLU A 82 -8.30 9.77 13.26
N LYS A 83 -8.88 9.17 12.23
CA LYS A 83 -9.08 7.72 12.14
C LYS A 83 -7.74 6.98 12.05
N VAL A 84 -6.80 7.48 11.23
CA VAL A 84 -5.42 6.96 11.19
C VAL A 84 -4.81 7.02 12.59
N ASP A 85 -4.84 8.18 13.24
CA ASP A 85 -4.25 8.39 14.56
C ASP A 85 -4.87 7.53 15.66
N ARG A 86 -6.17 7.25 15.56
CA ARG A 86 -6.90 6.44 16.53
C ARG A 86 -6.59 4.95 16.39
N HIS A 87 -6.36 4.46 15.17
CA HIS A 87 -6.32 3.02 14.88
C HIS A 87 -4.94 2.49 14.53
N MET A 88 -3.98 3.37 14.20
CA MET A 88 -2.62 2.95 13.93
C MET A 88 -1.98 2.37 15.21
N PRO A 89 -1.53 1.11 15.22
CA PRO A 89 -0.77 0.55 16.34
C PRO A 89 0.62 1.21 16.42
N PRO A 90 1.33 1.06 17.56
CA PRO A 90 2.72 1.51 17.67
C PRO A 90 3.60 0.98 16.53
N ALA A 91 4.25 1.89 15.81
CA ALA A 91 5.01 1.60 14.60
C ALA A 91 6.27 2.46 14.44
N ALA A 92 6.76 3.04 15.54
CA ALA A 92 7.93 3.95 15.53
C ALA A 92 9.26 3.24 15.23
N ASP A 93 9.25 1.91 15.28
CA ASP A 93 10.33 0.97 14.93
C ASP A 93 10.25 0.47 13.48
N VAL A 94 9.25 0.91 12.71
CA VAL A 94 9.14 0.55 11.29
C VAL A 94 10.23 1.25 10.49
N THR A 95 11.00 0.45 9.74
CA THR A 95 12.10 0.90 8.88
C THR A 95 11.74 0.83 7.39
N MET A 96 10.80 -0.03 7.01
CA MET A 96 10.34 -0.20 5.64
C MET A 96 8.81 -0.09 5.54
N LEU A 97 8.33 0.67 4.57
CA LEU A 97 6.90 0.75 4.22
C LEU A 97 6.75 0.47 2.73
N LEU A 98 6.07 -0.62 2.37
CA LEU A 98 5.89 -1.03 0.97
C LEU A 98 4.51 -0.61 0.47
N VAL A 99 4.49 0.07 -0.68
CA VAL A 99 3.27 0.44 -1.40
C VAL A 99 3.42 -0.01 -2.85
N GLY A 100 2.74 -1.11 -3.21
CA GLY A 100 2.86 -1.66 -4.56
C GLY A 100 2.39 -0.67 -5.64
N HIS A 101 1.24 -0.03 -5.44
CA HIS A 101 0.67 0.90 -6.40
C HIS A 101 -0.09 2.06 -5.74
N ALA A 102 -0.38 3.09 -6.53
CA ALA A 102 -0.78 4.41 -6.04
C ALA A 102 -2.29 4.62 -5.80
N HIS A 103 -3.06 3.54 -5.66
CA HIS A 103 -4.47 3.67 -5.37
C HIS A 103 -4.73 4.24 -3.97
N TYR A 104 -5.86 4.93 -3.82
CA TYR A 104 -6.25 5.57 -2.56
C TYR A 104 -6.37 4.55 -1.40
N ASP A 105 -6.79 3.33 -1.67
CA ASP A 105 -6.93 2.27 -0.67
C ASP A 105 -5.58 1.68 -0.22
N HIS A 106 -4.47 2.09 -0.84
CA HIS A 106 -3.11 1.69 -0.48
C HIS A 106 -2.17 2.86 -0.13
N LEU A 107 -2.45 4.08 -0.63
CA LEU A 107 -1.54 5.22 -0.54
C LEU A 107 -2.11 6.39 0.28
N LEU A 108 -3.43 6.53 0.40
CA LEU A 108 -4.07 7.74 0.94
C LEU A 108 -3.59 8.08 2.36
N ASP A 109 -3.39 7.07 3.21
CA ASP A 109 -3.05 7.25 4.61
C ASP A 109 -1.54 7.25 4.87
N VAL A 110 -0.72 6.88 3.88
CA VAL A 110 0.74 6.76 4.00
C VAL A 110 1.39 8.07 4.46
N PRO A 111 1.02 9.27 3.95
CA PRO A 111 1.57 10.52 4.47
C PRO A 111 1.42 10.69 5.98
N ARG A 112 0.22 10.42 6.52
CA ARG A 112 -0.04 10.58 7.96
C ARG A 112 0.67 9.52 8.79
N VAL A 113 0.70 8.29 8.30
CA VAL A 113 1.42 7.18 8.94
C VAL A 113 2.91 7.50 9.04
N VAL A 114 3.55 7.92 7.95
CA VAL A 114 4.98 8.27 7.94
C VAL A 114 5.26 9.48 8.82
N GLU A 115 4.47 10.54 8.70
CA GLU A 115 4.66 11.78 9.46
C GLU A 115 4.64 11.54 10.98
N LYS A 116 3.66 10.77 11.47
CA LYS A 116 3.37 10.71 12.92
C LYS A 116 3.70 9.38 13.57
N HIS A 117 3.56 8.26 12.86
CA HIS A 117 3.59 6.92 13.45
C HIS A 117 4.84 6.13 13.10
N SER A 118 5.42 6.37 11.92
CA SER A 118 6.60 5.66 11.42
C SER A 118 7.62 6.60 10.77
N PRO A 119 8.18 7.59 11.50
CA PRO A 119 9.07 8.61 10.94
C PRO A 119 10.44 8.07 10.47
N LYS A 120 10.78 6.82 10.81
CA LYS A 120 12.00 6.13 10.33
C LYS A 120 11.78 5.33 9.05
N ALA A 121 10.53 5.18 8.62
CA ALA A 121 10.21 4.31 7.49
C ALA A 121 10.68 4.94 6.18
N ILE A 122 11.39 4.15 5.39
CA ILE A 122 11.62 4.42 3.97
C ILE A 122 10.46 3.79 3.18
N VAL A 123 9.83 4.59 2.33
CA VAL A 123 8.74 4.10 1.48
C VAL A 123 9.33 3.46 0.23
N TYR A 124 8.87 2.26 -0.12
CA TYR A 124 9.20 1.59 -1.38
C TYR A 124 7.94 1.53 -2.23
N GLY A 125 8.00 2.04 -3.46
CA GLY A 125 6.86 2.05 -4.37
C GLY A 125 7.22 2.41 -5.80
N SER A 126 6.21 2.57 -6.66
CA SER A 126 6.38 2.98 -8.05
C SER A 126 6.71 4.47 -8.22
N GLU A 127 7.10 4.89 -9.43
CA GLU A 127 7.28 6.32 -9.74
C GLU A 127 6.01 7.12 -9.43
N THR A 128 4.83 6.58 -9.73
CA THR A 128 3.55 7.24 -9.42
C THR A 128 3.36 7.43 -7.92
N VAL A 129 3.73 6.45 -7.09
CA VAL A 129 3.72 6.60 -5.61
C VAL A 129 4.63 7.76 -5.20
N LYS A 130 5.87 7.80 -5.70
CA LYS A 130 6.83 8.86 -5.41
C LYS A 130 6.31 10.24 -5.81
N HIS A 131 5.78 10.38 -7.02
CA HIS A 131 5.28 11.65 -7.55
C HIS A 131 4.06 12.19 -6.80
N ILE A 132 3.17 11.31 -6.32
CA ILE A 132 2.06 11.71 -5.43
C ILE A 132 2.60 12.11 -4.05
N LEU A 133 3.46 11.29 -3.45
CA LEU A 133 3.99 11.56 -2.10
C LEU A 133 4.86 12.82 -2.04
N HIS A 134 5.48 13.22 -3.15
CA HIS A 134 6.20 14.50 -3.27
C HIS A 134 5.33 15.71 -2.84
N ALA A 135 4.03 15.68 -3.14
CA ALA A 135 3.09 16.75 -2.80
C ALA A 135 2.70 16.78 -1.30
N ALA A 136 2.97 15.71 -0.55
CA ALA A 136 2.48 15.57 0.80
C ALA A 136 3.19 16.54 1.77
N LYS A 137 2.38 17.33 2.48
CA LYS A 137 2.82 18.32 3.47
C LYS A 137 2.21 18.03 4.83
N ASN A 138 2.98 18.29 5.87
CA ASN A 138 2.49 18.26 7.24
C ASN A 138 1.60 19.47 7.55
N SER A 139 1.07 19.53 8.77
CA SER A 139 0.22 20.65 9.22
C SER A 139 0.90 22.03 9.20
N SER A 140 2.24 22.10 9.21
CA SER A 140 3.00 23.36 9.09
C SER A 140 3.35 23.72 7.63
N GLY A 141 2.90 22.93 6.66
CA GLY A 141 3.16 23.14 5.23
C GLY A 141 4.52 22.62 4.74
N GLN A 142 5.30 21.96 5.59
CA GLN A 142 6.58 21.36 5.22
C GLN A 142 6.36 20.01 4.54
N ARG A 143 7.19 19.69 3.53
CA ARG A 143 7.16 18.40 2.86
C ARG A 143 7.46 17.28 3.83
N ILE A 144 6.63 16.23 3.80
CA ILE A 144 6.81 15.02 4.62
C ILE A 144 7.94 14.17 4.03
N PHE A 145 7.99 14.04 2.70
CA PHE A 145 8.95 13.19 1.99
C PHE A 145 10.07 14.04 1.40
N GLY A 146 11.26 13.93 1.98
CA GLY A 146 12.50 14.51 1.45
C GLY A 146 13.17 13.63 0.39
N ALA A 147 14.33 14.08 -0.08
CA ALA A 147 15.16 13.27 -0.99
C ALA A 147 15.52 11.93 -0.33
N GLY A 148 15.28 10.82 -1.03
CA GLY A 148 15.57 9.47 -0.56
C GLY A 148 14.53 8.86 0.39
N ALA A 149 13.47 9.58 0.78
CA ALA A 149 12.40 9.04 1.62
C ALA A 149 11.49 8.05 0.88
N VAL A 150 11.48 8.10 -0.46
CA VAL A 150 10.80 7.15 -1.34
C VAL A 150 11.82 6.51 -2.27
N VAL A 151 11.96 5.19 -2.20
CA VAL A 151 12.80 4.38 -3.08
C VAL A 151 11.91 3.81 -4.18
N VAL A 152 12.30 4.09 -5.43
CA VAL A 152 11.71 3.48 -6.62
C VAL A 152 12.73 2.49 -7.20
N PRO A 153 12.48 1.17 -7.12
CA PRO A 153 13.36 0.18 -7.73
C PRO A 153 13.44 0.37 -9.26
N SER A 154 14.65 0.27 -9.83
CA SER A 154 14.83 0.36 -11.29
C SER A 154 14.39 -0.91 -11.99
N GLU A 155 14.08 -0.84 -13.29
CA GLU A 155 13.68 -2.01 -14.08
C GLU A 155 14.62 -3.21 -13.99
N GLN A 156 15.92 -3.00 -13.75
CA GLN A 156 16.91 -4.08 -13.55
C GLN A 156 16.88 -4.68 -12.14
N GLN A 157 16.36 -3.94 -11.16
CA GLN A 157 16.25 -4.36 -9.77
C GLN A 157 15.00 -5.19 -9.48
N ILE A 158 13.97 -5.08 -10.33
CA ILE A 158 12.76 -5.91 -10.22
C ILE A 158 12.98 -7.26 -10.92
N THR A 159 12.63 -8.37 -10.26
CA THR A 159 12.56 -9.67 -10.94
C THR A 159 11.24 -9.82 -11.70
N ASP A 160 11.18 -10.66 -12.73
CA ASP A 160 9.95 -10.92 -13.48
C ASP A 160 9.60 -12.40 -13.33
N HIS A 161 8.45 -12.71 -12.74
CA HIS A 161 8.01 -14.10 -12.55
C HIS A 161 7.86 -14.86 -13.88
N ARG A 162 7.78 -14.15 -15.01
CA ARG A 162 7.71 -14.72 -16.36
C ARG A 162 9.09 -15.00 -16.96
N ASP A 163 10.14 -14.45 -16.38
CA ASP A 163 11.53 -14.70 -16.75
C ASP A 163 12.34 -15.05 -15.49
N PRO A 164 12.28 -16.32 -15.03
CA PRO A 164 13.01 -16.78 -13.84
C PRO A 164 14.54 -16.66 -13.96
N SER A 165 15.07 -16.41 -15.17
CA SER A 165 16.51 -16.22 -15.38
C SER A 165 16.99 -14.82 -15.00
N ARG A 166 16.06 -13.86 -14.84
CA ARG A 166 16.35 -12.49 -14.44
C ARG A 166 16.45 -12.38 -12.91
N PRO A 167 17.66 -12.24 -12.35
CA PRO A 167 17.81 -12.09 -10.90
C PRO A 167 17.14 -10.80 -10.43
N GLY A 168 16.44 -10.86 -9.31
CA GLY A 168 15.92 -9.67 -8.64
C GLY A 168 16.97 -8.98 -7.80
N THR A 169 16.56 -7.96 -7.06
CA THR A 169 17.40 -7.27 -6.08
C THR A 169 16.75 -7.30 -4.71
N TRP A 170 17.50 -7.76 -3.72
CA TRP A 170 17.15 -7.69 -2.31
C TRP A 170 17.45 -6.30 -1.75
N PHE A 171 16.44 -5.64 -1.20
CA PHE A 171 16.55 -4.42 -0.41
C PHE A 171 16.44 -4.80 1.06
N TYR A 172 17.48 -4.52 1.83
CA TYR A 172 17.51 -4.76 3.27
C TYR A 172 17.09 -3.51 4.01
N SER A 173 16.50 -3.70 5.18
CA SER A 173 15.98 -2.62 6.02
C SER A 173 17.06 -1.68 6.59
N ASP A 174 18.32 -2.10 6.56
CA ASP A 174 19.48 -1.26 6.86
C ASP A 174 19.97 -0.42 5.65
N GLY A 175 19.24 -0.46 4.54
CA GLY A 175 19.55 0.26 3.31
C GLY A 175 20.49 -0.49 2.36
N LYS A 176 20.98 -1.68 2.73
CA LYS A 176 21.82 -2.47 1.84
C LYS A 176 21.01 -3.02 0.65
N VAL A 177 21.63 -3.05 -0.53
CA VAL A 177 21.03 -3.53 -1.77
C VAL A 177 21.91 -4.61 -2.37
N ILE A 178 21.37 -5.80 -2.65
CA ILE A 178 22.12 -6.96 -3.16
C ILE A 178 21.34 -7.63 -4.29
N THR A 179 21.91 -7.71 -5.48
CA THR A 179 21.36 -8.51 -6.58
C THR A 179 21.37 -9.99 -6.19
N ASP A 180 20.27 -10.69 -6.47
CA ASP A 180 20.13 -12.11 -6.17
C ASP A 180 21.23 -12.94 -6.84
N GLY A 181 21.81 -13.89 -6.11
CA GLY A 181 22.99 -14.64 -6.54
C GLY A 181 24.33 -13.87 -6.48
N GLY A 182 24.32 -12.58 -6.12
CA GLY A 182 25.54 -11.78 -5.93
C GLY A 182 26.36 -12.21 -4.70
N VAL A 183 27.68 -12.01 -4.76
CA VAL A 183 28.59 -12.31 -3.64
C VAL A 183 28.32 -11.34 -2.49
N ASN A 184 27.95 -11.86 -1.32
CA ASN A 184 27.69 -11.04 -0.14
C ASN A 184 29.01 -10.65 0.54
N VAL A 185 29.42 -9.38 0.43
CA VAL A 185 30.73 -8.92 0.93
C VAL A 185 30.70 -8.47 2.41
N ALA A 186 29.53 -8.44 3.07
CA ALA A 186 29.41 -8.11 4.50
C ALA A 186 28.09 -8.62 5.10
N ASN A 187 28.03 -8.91 6.40
CA ASN A 187 26.75 -9.22 7.06
C ASN A 187 25.83 -7.97 7.01
N SER A 188 24.57 -8.14 6.57
CA SER A 188 23.54 -7.11 6.76
C SER A 188 23.10 -7.14 8.22
N VAL A 189 22.84 -5.96 8.79
CA VAL A 189 22.33 -5.79 10.16
C VAL A 189 20.79 -5.70 10.15
N GLY A 190 20.18 -5.38 9.00
CA GLY A 190 18.73 -5.36 8.83
C GLY A 190 18.11 -6.75 9.01
N SER A 191 17.05 -6.84 9.82
CA SER A 191 16.34 -8.10 10.09
C SER A 191 15.34 -8.45 8.99
N ILE A 192 15.02 -7.46 8.13
CA ILE A 192 14.02 -7.57 7.07
C ILE A 192 14.68 -7.30 5.72
N ARG A 193 14.29 -8.10 4.71
CA ARG A 193 14.63 -7.84 3.31
C ARG A 193 13.43 -8.08 2.42
N VAL A 194 13.32 -7.29 1.36
CA VAL A 194 12.22 -7.35 0.40
C VAL A 194 12.80 -7.40 -1.01
N MET A 195 12.08 -8.06 -1.92
CA MET A 195 12.43 -8.10 -3.33
C MET A 195 11.19 -7.71 -4.13
N PRO A 196 11.26 -6.68 -4.98
CA PRO A 196 10.18 -6.35 -5.89
C PRO A 196 10.08 -7.39 -7.02
N ILE A 197 8.85 -7.82 -7.33
CA ILE A 197 8.53 -8.88 -8.30
C ILE A 197 7.47 -8.37 -9.25
N ARG A 198 7.84 -8.14 -10.51
CA ARG A 198 6.97 -7.53 -11.51
C ARG A 198 5.59 -8.17 -11.49
N SER A 199 4.61 -7.38 -11.09
CA SER A 199 3.21 -7.70 -11.25
C SER A 199 2.42 -6.48 -11.70
N MET A 200 1.28 -6.78 -12.32
CA MET A 200 0.33 -5.81 -12.84
C MET A 200 -0.90 -5.87 -11.94
N HIS A 201 -1.58 -4.74 -11.81
CA HIS A 201 -2.87 -4.71 -11.13
C HIS A 201 -3.84 -5.75 -11.75
N ALA A 202 -4.55 -6.50 -10.90
CA ALA A 202 -5.53 -7.48 -11.35
C ALA A 202 -6.63 -6.75 -12.14
N GLY A 203 -6.88 -7.17 -13.38
CA GLY A 203 -7.89 -6.55 -14.23
C GLY A 203 -9.25 -6.53 -13.55
N HIS A 204 -9.79 -5.33 -13.35
CA HIS A 204 -11.05 -5.10 -12.64
C HIS A 204 -12.27 -5.78 -13.27
N LEU A 205 -12.17 -6.27 -14.52
CA LEU A 205 -13.17 -7.15 -15.16
C LEU A 205 -12.49 -8.07 -16.18
N PHE A 206 -12.67 -9.38 -16.04
CA PHE A 206 -12.28 -10.39 -17.04
C PHE A 206 -10.82 -10.31 -17.55
N GLY A 207 -9.87 -9.90 -16.69
CA GLY A 207 -8.45 -9.79 -17.06
C GLY A 207 -8.09 -8.55 -17.88
N HIS A 208 -9.01 -7.60 -18.05
CA HIS A 208 -8.76 -6.33 -18.73
C HIS A 208 -8.64 -5.17 -17.71
N ASN A 209 -7.59 -4.36 -17.87
CA ASN A 209 -7.36 -3.16 -17.07
C ASN A 209 -8.17 -1.98 -17.64
N PHE A 210 -9.38 -1.77 -17.12
CA PHE A 210 -10.25 -0.68 -17.57
C PHE A 210 -9.95 0.68 -16.92
N ILE A 211 -8.98 0.74 -16.00
CA ILE A 211 -8.61 1.96 -15.30
C ILE A 211 -7.08 2.11 -15.29
N PRO A 212 -6.46 2.53 -16.40
CA PRO A 212 -5.06 2.91 -16.43
C PRO A 212 -4.87 4.36 -15.94
N GLY A 213 -3.71 4.69 -15.37
CA GLY A 213 -3.22 6.06 -15.28
C GLY A 213 -2.04 6.19 -14.33
N GLU A 214 -0.95 6.79 -14.80
CA GLU A 214 0.30 6.97 -14.08
C GLU A 214 0.60 8.47 -13.96
N TYR A 215 1.35 8.83 -12.92
CA TYR A 215 2.02 10.13 -12.82
C TYR A 215 3.51 9.89 -13.05
N ASP A 216 4.09 10.66 -13.97
CA ASP A 216 5.51 10.71 -14.33
C ASP A 216 6.14 12.09 -14.03
N TRP A 217 5.39 12.96 -13.36
CA TRP A 217 5.88 14.23 -12.82
C TRP A 217 5.39 14.43 -11.38
N ASP A 218 6.20 15.14 -10.62
CA ASP A 218 5.92 15.51 -9.23
C ASP A 218 4.67 16.38 -9.12
N LEU A 219 3.75 16.00 -8.25
CA LEU A 219 2.53 16.78 -8.00
C LEU A 219 2.81 17.94 -7.02
N ASP A 220 2.02 19.01 -7.16
CA ASP A 220 2.01 20.16 -6.25
C ASP A 220 1.06 19.97 -5.07
N ASP A 221 -0.04 19.25 -5.30
CA ASP A 221 -1.10 18.94 -4.34
C ASP A 221 -1.46 17.45 -4.39
N LEU A 222 -1.83 16.88 -3.23
CA LEU A 222 -2.34 15.52 -3.17
C LEU A 222 -3.65 15.41 -3.96
N PRO A 223 -3.80 14.40 -4.82
CA PRO A 223 -5.01 14.25 -5.59
C PRO A 223 -6.19 13.86 -4.68
N THR A 224 -7.35 14.48 -4.89
CA THR A 224 -8.52 14.34 -4.00
C THR A 224 -9.78 13.83 -4.68
N VAL A 225 -9.75 13.64 -6.00
CA VAL A 225 -10.89 13.17 -6.79
C VAL A 225 -10.55 11.79 -7.32
N ASN A 226 -11.42 10.82 -7.05
CA ASN A 226 -11.27 9.50 -7.62
C ASN A 226 -11.59 9.58 -9.12
N ARG A 227 -10.55 9.66 -9.96
CA ARG A 227 -10.66 9.66 -11.41
C ARG A 227 -10.18 8.32 -11.96
N PRO A 228 -10.66 7.90 -13.14
CA PRO A 228 -10.04 6.82 -13.88
C PRO A 228 -8.59 7.23 -14.16
N GLY A 229 -7.63 6.70 -13.40
CA GLY A 229 -6.23 7.13 -13.43
C GLY A 229 -5.53 7.24 -12.07
N PHE A 230 -6.24 7.01 -10.96
CA PHE A 230 -5.64 6.81 -9.63
C PHE A 230 -4.95 5.45 -9.47
N CYS A 231 -4.89 4.66 -10.54
CA CYS A 231 -4.85 3.20 -10.51
C CYS A 231 -3.63 2.59 -11.20
N GLY A 232 -2.87 3.41 -11.91
CA GLY A 232 -1.70 2.98 -12.65
C GLY A 232 -0.41 3.40 -11.95
N GLY A 233 0.37 2.40 -11.64
CA GLY A 233 1.81 2.49 -11.64
C GLY A 233 2.27 1.11 -12.05
N ARG A 234 3.23 1.01 -12.97
CA ARG A 234 3.95 -0.25 -13.11
C ARG A 234 4.77 -0.41 -11.85
N PHE A 235 4.31 -1.24 -10.90
CA PHE A 235 5.12 -2.19 -10.14
C PHE A 235 4.27 -3.00 -9.16
N VAL A 236 4.70 -4.25 -9.02
CA VAL A 236 4.79 -5.07 -7.80
C VAL A 236 6.20 -5.68 -7.86
#